data_AF-A0A7C7CNA9-F1
#
_entry.id   AF-A0A7C7CNA9-F1
#
_cell.length_a   1.000
_cell.length_b   1.000
_cell.length_c   1.000
_cell.angle_alpha   90.00
_cell.angle_beta   90.00
_cell.angle_gamma   90.00
#
_symmetry.space_group_name_H-M   'P 1'
#
loop_
_entity.id
_entity.type
_entity.pdbx_description
1 polymer ?
#
loop_
_entity_poly.entity_id
_entity_poly.type
_entity_poly.pdbx_seq_one_letter_code
_entity_poly.pdbx_strand_id
1 'polypeptide(L)'
;MRASYVALFISLIIALAFLKIYRWDGNDGLNKYAVIGGGDGLGYYTYLPAVFIDKNLHDLPSNAAYINEIDNRKVDRYLIGASLLISPFFAAAYAGAWLFDYELSGHSSPFQFMVAIAAVFYLFLGLFCTIKLLRLFNISHKNIALVIVLILFGTNLLYYGVMACSISHVYSFGAIACFALVVKKLLTQHHQKYLYIAAVLICANHTGQAIEWDRYHDDSSFGWQ
;
A
#
# COMPACT_ATOMS: atom_id res chain seq x y z
N MET A 1 24.47 -10.67 -16.26
CA MET A 1 23.73 -11.23 -15.12
C MET A 1 23.24 -10.20 -14.09
N ARG A 2 23.83 -8.99 -13.96
CA ARG A 2 23.56 -8.11 -12.80
C ARG A 2 22.69 -6.86 -13.05
N ALA A 3 22.53 -6.39 -14.29
CA ALA A 3 21.96 -5.06 -14.57
C ALA A 3 20.57 -4.82 -13.94
N SER A 4 19.63 -5.76 -14.03
CA SER A 4 18.29 -5.59 -13.45
C SER A 4 18.31 -5.56 -11.92
N TYR A 5 19.18 -6.34 -11.28
CA TYR A 5 19.29 -6.35 -9.81
C TYR A 5 20.06 -5.13 -9.29
N VAL A 6 21.02 -4.63 -10.07
CA VAL A 6 21.68 -3.35 -9.80
C VAL A 6 20.68 -2.20 -9.89
N ALA A 7 19.85 -2.17 -10.94
CA ALA A 7 18.77 -1.18 -11.06
C ALA A 7 17.81 -1.25 -9.87
N LEU A 8 17.39 -2.46 -9.48
CA LEU A 8 16.56 -2.69 -8.30
C LEU A 8 17.19 -2.14 -7.00
N PHE A 9 18.49 -2.40 -6.79
CA PHE A 9 19.20 -1.91 -5.61
C PHE A 9 19.36 -0.38 -5.61
N ILE A 10 19.66 0.20 -6.78
CA ILE A 10 19.70 1.65 -6.96
C ILE A 10 18.33 2.26 -6.67
N SER A 11 17.24 1.67 -7.17
CA SER A 11 15.87 2.09 -6.88
C SER A 11 15.56 2.10 -5.39
N LEU A 12 16.02 1.08 -4.65
CA LEU A 12 15.86 1.02 -3.19
C LEU A 12 16.64 2.15 -2.50
N ILE A 13 17.89 2.37 -2.87
CA ILE A 13 18.71 3.46 -2.31
C ILE A 13 18.04 4.82 -2.57
N ILE A 14 17.55 5.05 -3.79
CA ILE A 14 16.86 6.28 -4.15
C ILE A 14 15.59 6.45 -3.33
N ALA A 15 14.75 5.41 -3.21
CA ALA A 15 13.53 5.48 -2.42
C ALA A 15 13.83 5.80 -0.94
N LEU A 16 14.82 5.14 -0.34
CA LEU A 16 15.25 5.40 1.04
C LEU A 16 15.85 6.80 1.22
N ALA A 17 16.65 7.27 0.26
CA ALA A 17 17.22 8.61 0.29
C ALA A 17 16.13 9.68 0.21
N PHE A 18 15.16 9.53 -0.70
CA PHE A 18 14.02 10.44 -0.80
C PHE A 18 13.15 10.37 0.46
N LEU A 19 12.91 9.19 1.02
CA LEU A 19 12.15 9.04 2.26
C LEU A 19 12.83 9.80 3.40
N LYS A 20 14.14 9.64 3.56
CA LYS A 20 14.93 10.36 4.57
C LYS A 20 14.84 11.88 4.34
N ILE A 21 15.10 12.35 3.13
CA ILE A 21 15.11 13.78 2.77
C ILE A 21 13.72 14.41 3.00
N TYR A 22 12.65 13.80 2.48
CA TYR A 22 11.33 14.43 2.46
C TYR A 22 10.44 14.11 3.66
N ARG A 23 10.74 13.09 4.46
CA ARG A 23 9.91 12.72 5.64
C ARG A 23 10.62 12.97 6.97
N TRP A 24 11.96 12.91 7.00
CA TRP A 24 12.72 12.98 8.26
C TRP A 24 13.62 14.21 8.37
N ASP A 25 14.26 14.62 7.28
CA ASP A 25 15.17 15.77 7.21
C ASP A 25 14.51 17.05 6.66
N GLY A 26 13.30 16.95 6.12
CA GLY A 26 12.55 18.08 5.55
C GLY A 26 12.28 19.18 6.59
N ASN A 27 12.57 20.42 6.20
CA ASN A 27 12.48 21.62 7.04
C ASN A 27 11.23 22.47 6.71
N ASP A 28 10.45 21.98 5.77
CA ASP A 28 9.25 22.54 5.22
C ASP A 28 8.07 22.07 6.08
N GLY A 29 7.33 23.02 6.67
CA GLY A 29 6.21 22.80 7.60
C GLY A 29 5.02 21.97 7.07
N LEU A 30 5.20 21.21 5.99
CA LEU A 30 4.34 20.11 5.56
C LEU A 30 4.64 18.87 6.41
N ASN A 31 4.07 18.85 7.62
CA ASN A 31 4.01 17.73 8.56
C ASN A 31 5.19 16.75 8.48
N LYS A 32 6.32 17.14 9.11
CA LYS A 32 7.30 16.20 9.63
C LYS A 32 6.54 15.04 10.28
N TYR A 33 6.73 13.81 9.80
CA TYR A 33 6.05 12.59 10.25
C TYR A 33 4.61 12.30 9.78
N ALA A 34 3.90 13.10 8.97
CA ALA A 34 2.58 12.69 8.45
C ALA A 34 2.70 11.75 7.24
N VAL A 35 3.15 10.53 7.50
CA VAL A 35 3.15 9.42 6.52
C VAL A 35 1.72 8.90 6.32
N ILE A 36 0.98 8.82 7.42
CA ILE A 36 -0.46 8.64 7.48
C ILE A 36 -1.07 10.04 7.32
N GLY A 37 -1.15 10.49 6.06
CA GLY A 37 -1.71 11.79 5.69
C GLY A 37 -3.23 11.75 5.56
N GLY A 38 -3.86 12.93 5.48
CA GLY A 38 -5.28 13.05 5.15
C GLY A 38 -5.60 12.57 3.73
N GLY A 39 -6.89 12.42 3.42
CA GLY A 39 -7.37 11.82 2.17
C GLY A 39 -7.58 10.32 2.29
N ASP A 40 -7.58 9.64 1.14
CA ASP A 40 -7.82 8.19 1.03
C ASP A 40 -6.87 7.35 1.90
N GLY A 41 -5.62 7.81 2.09
CA GLY A 41 -4.62 7.11 2.90
C GLY A 41 -5.05 6.94 4.36
N LEU A 42 -5.73 7.94 4.93
CA LEU A 42 -6.29 7.84 6.28
C LEU A 42 -7.47 6.87 6.32
N GLY A 43 -8.34 6.91 5.32
CA GLY A 43 -9.48 5.98 5.19
C GLY A 43 -9.03 4.52 5.23
N TYR A 44 -8.09 4.14 4.35
CA TYR A 44 -7.51 2.78 4.41
C TYR A 44 -6.84 2.48 5.76
N TYR A 45 -6.26 3.48 6.43
CA TYR A 45 -5.55 3.25 7.68
C TYR A 45 -6.49 2.99 8.87
N THR A 46 -7.71 3.56 8.88
CA THR A 46 -8.66 3.54 10.02
C THR A 46 -8.96 2.13 10.53
N TYR A 47 -8.99 1.13 9.64
CA TYR A 47 -9.21 -0.27 10.01
C TYR A 47 -8.16 -0.84 10.97
N LEU A 48 -6.92 -0.35 10.91
CA LEU A 48 -5.82 -0.87 11.72
C LEU A 48 -5.97 -0.56 13.21
N PRO A 49 -6.06 0.70 13.67
CA PRO A 49 -6.32 0.98 15.08
C PRO A 49 -7.66 0.37 15.54
N ALA A 50 -8.69 0.39 14.71
CA ALA A 50 -9.99 -0.19 15.03
C ALA A 50 -9.92 -1.69 15.38
N VAL A 51 -9.10 -2.47 14.65
CA VAL A 51 -8.91 -3.91 14.91
C VAL A 51 -7.91 -4.17 16.04
N PHE A 52 -6.75 -3.52 16.00
CA PHE A 52 -5.63 -3.86 16.87
C PHE A 52 -5.70 -3.20 18.26
N ILE A 53 -6.30 -2.01 18.35
CA ILE A 53 -6.31 -1.19 19.56
C ILE A 53 -7.73 -1.17 20.13
N ASP A 54 -8.68 -0.61 19.37
CA ASP A 54 -10.04 -0.35 19.87
C ASP A 54 -10.88 -1.62 19.95
N LYS A 55 -10.52 -2.64 19.16
CA LYS A 55 -11.24 -3.92 19.02
C LYS A 55 -12.72 -3.71 18.65
N ASN A 56 -13.01 -2.64 17.92
CA ASN A 56 -14.36 -2.25 17.51
C ASN A 56 -14.33 -1.71 16.08
N LEU A 57 -15.02 -2.42 15.17
CA LEU A 57 -15.17 -2.03 13.76
C LEU A 57 -16.48 -1.27 13.49
N HIS A 58 -17.39 -1.19 14.47
CA HIS A 58 -18.72 -0.60 14.31
C HIS A 58 -18.76 0.90 14.56
N ASP A 59 -17.88 1.40 15.42
CA ASP A 59 -17.84 2.81 15.84
C ASP A 59 -16.53 3.47 15.43
N LEU A 60 -16.22 3.45 14.13
CA LEU A 60 -15.02 4.10 13.61
C LEU A 60 -15.06 5.61 13.90
N PRO A 61 -13.91 6.21 14.30
CA PRO A 61 -13.86 7.62 14.68
C PRO A 61 -14.34 8.50 13.52
N SER A 62 -15.37 9.28 13.82
CA SER A 62 -16.21 10.06 12.90
C SER A 62 -15.46 11.20 12.20
N ASN A 63 -14.55 10.89 11.28
CA ASN A 63 -14.12 11.86 10.28
C ASN A 63 -15.07 11.79 9.08
N ALA A 64 -15.93 12.81 8.97
CA ALA A 64 -17.04 12.92 8.00
C ALA A 64 -16.63 12.78 6.52
N ALA A 65 -15.34 12.82 6.20
CA ALA A 65 -14.83 12.66 4.85
C ALA A 65 -14.80 11.20 4.34
N TYR A 66 -14.76 10.20 5.25
CA TYR A 66 -14.48 8.80 4.87
C TYR A 66 -15.51 7.80 5.39
N ILE A 67 -16.45 8.24 6.22
CA ILE A 67 -17.46 7.38 6.84
C ILE A 67 -18.82 7.74 6.24
N ASN A 68 -19.51 6.73 5.70
CA ASN A 68 -20.93 6.84 5.37
C ASN A 68 -21.75 6.28 6.54
N GLU A 69 -22.85 6.95 6.87
CA GLU A 69 -23.84 6.39 7.78
C GLU A 69 -24.87 5.59 6.97
N ILE A 70 -24.96 4.29 7.23
CA ILE A 70 -25.96 3.38 6.64
C ILE A 70 -26.67 2.70 7.81
N ASP A 71 -28.00 2.80 7.87
CA ASP A 71 -28.82 2.20 8.93
C ASP A 71 -28.35 2.53 10.37
N ASN A 72 -28.03 3.80 10.65
CA ASN A 72 -27.43 4.28 11.91
C ASN A 72 -26.08 3.64 12.28
N ARG A 73 -25.36 3.05 11.32
CA ARG A 73 -24.02 2.51 11.50
C ARG A 73 -23.00 3.30 10.68
N LYS A 74 -21.84 3.56 11.27
CA LYS A 74 -20.71 4.23 10.63
C LYS A 74 -19.89 3.21 9.87
N VAL A 75 -19.93 3.27 8.54
CA VAL A 75 -19.19 2.37 7.64
C VAL A 75 -18.14 3.15 6.88
N ASP A 76 -16.90 2.69 6.95
CA ASP A 76 -15.81 3.28 6.16
C ASP A 76 -16.05 3.03 4.67
N ARG A 77 -15.88 4.08 3.87
CA ARG A 77 -16.09 4.08 2.42
C ARG A 77 -15.04 3.25 1.68
N TYR A 78 -13.86 3.06 2.26
CA TYR A 78 -12.73 2.38 1.63
C TYR A 78 -12.70 0.90 1.99
N LEU A 79 -12.24 0.08 1.04
CA LEU A 79 -12.04 -1.35 1.27
C LEU A 79 -10.77 -1.65 2.09
N ILE A 80 -10.78 -2.76 2.83
CA ILE A 80 -9.73 -3.17 3.78
C ILE A 80 -8.41 -3.66 3.15
N GLY A 81 -8.33 -3.79 1.82
CA GLY A 81 -7.21 -4.48 1.15
C GLY A 81 -5.83 -3.87 1.48
N ALA A 82 -5.72 -2.54 1.42
CA ALA A 82 -4.48 -1.86 1.75
C ALA A 82 -4.13 -2.01 3.25
N SER A 83 -5.13 -1.94 4.13
CA SER A 83 -4.98 -2.15 5.58
C SER A 83 -4.42 -3.53 5.88
N LEU A 84 -4.92 -4.58 5.20
CA LEU A 84 -4.41 -5.95 5.36
C LEU A 84 -2.92 -6.04 5.02
N LEU A 85 -2.48 -5.38 3.95
CA LEU A 85 -1.08 -5.38 3.52
C LEU A 85 -0.18 -4.59 4.49
N ILE A 86 -0.70 -3.53 5.12
CA ILE A 86 -0.01 -2.73 6.13
C ILE A 86 0.00 -3.42 7.51
N SER A 87 -0.99 -4.28 7.81
CA SER A 87 -1.19 -4.89 9.13
C SER A 87 0.04 -5.56 9.77
N PRO A 88 0.92 -6.33 9.08
CA PRO A 88 2.11 -6.87 9.72
C PRO A 88 3.09 -5.79 10.18
N PHE A 89 3.16 -4.66 9.46
CA PHE A 89 3.99 -3.51 9.83
C PHE A 89 3.36 -2.73 10.99
N PHE A 90 2.02 -2.63 11.02
CA PHE A 90 1.31 -2.05 12.14
C PHE A 90 1.53 -2.84 13.44
N ALA A 91 1.46 -4.18 13.38
CA ALA A 91 1.73 -5.02 14.54
C ALA A 91 3.17 -4.85 15.05
N ALA A 92 4.14 -4.74 14.14
CA ALA A 92 5.53 -4.44 14.50
C ALA A 92 5.68 -3.03 15.11
N ALA A 93 4.94 -2.04 14.60
CA ALA A 93 4.90 -0.69 15.17
C ALA A 93 4.32 -0.69 16.59
N TYR A 94 3.23 -1.43 16.80
CA TYR A 94 2.58 -1.55 18.10
C TYR A 94 3.53 -2.19 19.13
N ALA A 95 4.19 -3.29 18.77
CA ALA A 95 5.18 -3.93 19.63
C ALA A 95 6.38 -3.01 19.95
N GLY A 96 6.86 -2.27 18.95
CA GLY A 96 7.92 -1.27 19.15
C GLY A 96 7.49 -0.10 20.03
N ALA A 97 6.29 0.44 19.79
CA ALA A 97 5.74 1.53 20.59
C ALA A 97 5.59 1.11 22.06
N TRP A 98 5.12 -0.11 22.31
CA TRP A 98 5.02 -0.67 23.66
C TRP A 98 6.39 -0.83 24.33
N LEU A 99 7.40 -1.32 23.59
CA LEU A 99 8.74 -1.56 24.14
C LEU A 99 9.51 -0.27 24.48
N PHE A 100 9.29 0.79 23.72
CA PHE A 100 10.01 2.07 23.86
C PHE A 100 9.15 3.18 24.50
N ASP A 101 8.03 2.82 25.12
CA ASP A 101 7.13 3.73 25.85
C ASP A 101 6.60 4.90 24.99
N TYR A 102 6.31 4.61 23.72
CA TYR A 102 5.56 5.52 22.85
C TYR A 102 4.06 5.33 23.01
N GLU A 103 3.31 6.39 22.70
CA GLU A 103 1.85 6.36 22.70
C GLU A 103 1.30 5.25 21.78
N LEU A 104 0.41 4.41 22.30
CA LEU A 104 -0.22 3.30 21.57
C LEU A 104 -1.49 3.74 20.83
N SER A 105 -1.50 4.96 20.28
CA SER A 105 -2.66 5.55 19.60
C SER A 105 -2.85 5.08 18.15
N GLY A 106 -1.89 4.31 17.60
CA GLY A 106 -1.88 3.96 16.18
C GLY A 106 -1.35 5.08 15.27
N HIS A 107 -1.07 6.28 15.79
CA HIS A 107 -0.60 7.42 14.98
C HIS A 107 0.75 7.98 15.44
N SER A 108 1.32 7.46 16.53
CA SER A 108 2.61 7.89 17.05
C SER A 108 3.78 7.56 16.11
N SER A 109 4.96 8.09 16.41
CA SER A 109 6.14 8.00 15.53
C SER A 109 6.47 6.58 15.02
N PRO A 110 6.43 5.51 15.84
CA PRO A 110 6.66 4.15 15.36
C PRO A 110 5.68 3.70 14.26
N PHE A 111 4.41 4.11 14.33
CA PHE A 111 3.39 3.78 13.34
C PHE A 111 3.64 4.49 12.01
N GLN A 112 3.94 5.79 12.05
CA GLN A 112 4.28 6.58 10.86
C GLN A 112 5.49 5.99 10.15
N PHE A 113 6.53 5.64 10.92
CA PHE A 113 7.74 5.03 10.40
C PHE A 113 7.45 3.68 9.75
N MET A 114 6.72 2.79 10.43
CA MET A 114 6.44 1.46 9.89
C MET A 114 5.55 1.48 8.65
N VAL A 115 4.63 2.44 8.50
CA VAL A 115 3.87 2.62 7.26
C VAL A 115 4.77 3.04 6.10
N ALA A 116 5.74 3.93 6.34
CA ALA A 116 6.75 4.29 5.34
C ALA A 116 7.59 3.07 4.93
N ILE A 117 8.02 2.26 5.89
CA ILE A 117 8.74 1.01 5.62
C ILE A 117 7.86 0.03 4.83
N ALA A 118 6.57 -0.07 5.14
CA ALA A 118 5.62 -0.91 4.39
C ALA A 118 5.55 -0.48 2.92
N ALA A 119 5.40 0.82 2.64
CA ALA A 119 5.35 1.33 1.27
C ALA A 119 6.63 0.99 0.47
N VAL A 120 7.81 1.23 1.05
CA VAL A 120 9.10 0.87 0.42
C VAL A 120 9.23 -0.63 0.22
N PHE A 121 8.77 -1.43 1.20
CA PHE A 121 8.76 -2.89 1.09
C PHE A 121 7.93 -3.36 -0.09
N TYR A 122 6.68 -2.92 -0.23
CA TYR A 122 5.81 -3.34 -1.34
C TYR A 122 6.24 -2.78 -2.70
N LEU A 123 6.82 -1.57 -2.73
CA LEU A 123 7.48 -1.02 -3.91
C LEU A 123 8.58 -1.97 -4.39
N PHE A 124 9.51 -2.33 -3.49
CA PHE A 124 10.64 -3.19 -3.81
C PHE A 124 10.21 -4.62 -4.16
N LEU A 125 9.26 -5.17 -3.41
CA LEU A 125 8.68 -6.48 -3.66
C LEU A 125 8.03 -6.53 -5.06
N GLY A 126 7.28 -5.51 -5.43
CA GLY A 126 6.65 -5.42 -6.75
C GLY A 126 7.67 -5.34 -7.89
N LEU A 127 8.72 -4.51 -7.75
CA LEU A 127 9.81 -4.42 -8.73
C LEU A 127 10.58 -5.73 -8.83
N PHE A 128 10.86 -6.39 -7.70
CA PHE A 128 11.53 -7.69 -7.67
C PHE A 128 10.70 -8.78 -8.35
N CYS A 129 9.40 -8.86 -8.06
CA CYS A 129 8.49 -9.79 -8.72
C CYS A 129 8.37 -9.51 -10.22
N THR A 130 8.36 -8.24 -10.63
CA THR A 130 8.40 -7.82 -12.03
C THR A 130 9.67 -8.33 -12.73
N ILE A 131 10.84 -8.18 -12.11
CA ILE A 131 12.10 -8.75 -12.64
C ILE A 131 11.95 -10.26 -12.82
N LYS A 132 11.49 -10.98 -11.79
CA LYS A 132 11.32 -12.44 -11.87
C LYS A 132 10.33 -12.85 -12.95
N LEU A 133 9.23 -12.11 -13.11
CA LEU A 133 8.20 -12.38 -14.11
C LEU A 133 8.79 -12.21 -15.52
N LEU A 134 9.42 -11.07 -15.82
CA LEU A 134 10.02 -10.80 -17.13
C LEU A 134 11.15 -11.80 -17.46
N ARG A 135 11.86 -12.31 -16.44
CA ARG A 135 12.84 -13.39 -16.62
C ARG A 135 12.20 -14.71 -17.04
N LEU A 136 10.96 -15.02 -16.60
CA LEU A 136 10.23 -16.21 -17.08
C LEU A 136 9.82 -16.09 -18.55
N PHE A 137 9.82 -14.89 -19.12
CA PHE A 137 9.65 -14.64 -20.55
C PHE A 137 10.98 -14.54 -21.32
N ASN A 138 12.09 -14.95 -20.71
CA ASN A 138 13.44 -14.92 -21.31
C ASN A 138 13.92 -13.51 -21.73
N ILE A 139 13.38 -12.45 -21.13
CA ILE A 139 13.81 -11.07 -21.43
C ILE A 139 15.22 -10.83 -20.86
N SER A 140 16.04 -10.09 -21.62
CA SER A 140 17.41 -9.76 -21.25
C SER A 140 17.46 -8.84 -20.01
N HIS A 141 18.50 -8.99 -19.18
CA HIS A 141 18.64 -8.17 -17.97
C HIS A 141 18.76 -6.67 -18.24
N LYS A 142 19.27 -6.26 -19.42
CA LYS A 142 19.40 -4.85 -19.81
C LYS A 142 18.01 -4.24 -20.05
N ASN A 143 17.17 -4.95 -20.81
CA ASN A 143 15.80 -4.49 -21.10
C ASN A 143 14.96 -4.48 -19.83
N ILE A 144 15.11 -5.49 -18.96
CA ILE A 144 14.43 -5.48 -17.65
C ILE A 144 14.88 -4.30 -16.80
N ALA A 145 16.18 -3.98 -16.76
CA ALA A 145 16.67 -2.82 -16.02
C ALA A 145 16.03 -1.51 -16.51
N LEU A 146 15.93 -1.34 -17.83
CA LEU A 146 15.23 -0.20 -18.44
C LEU A 146 13.76 -0.16 -18.03
N VAL A 147 13.04 -1.29 -18.09
CA VAL A 147 11.64 -1.38 -17.65
C VAL A 147 11.48 -0.98 -16.18
N ILE A 148 12.37 -1.43 -15.29
CA ILE A 148 12.33 -1.08 -13.86
C ILE A 148 12.53 0.42 -13.65
N VAL A 149 13.46 1.04 -14.36
CA VAL A 149 13.67 2.49 -14.34
C VAL A 149 12.43 3.22 -14.87
N LEU A 150 11.86 2.79 -15.98
CA LEU A 150 10.66 3.40 -16.57
C LEU A 150 9.42 3.24 -15.68
N ILE A 151 9.23 2.10 -15.02
CA ILE A 151 8.14 1.92 -14.06
C ILE A 151 8.32 2.88 -12.88
N LEU A 152 9.53 2.99 -12.33
CA LEU A 152 9.77 3.79 -11.15
C LEU A 152 9.68 5.30 -11.41
N PHE A 153 10.28 5.78 -12.50
CA PHE A 153 10.41 7.21 -12.81
C PHE A 153 9.46 7.70 -13.91
N GLY A 154 9.03 6.81 -14.80
CA GLY A 154 8.05 7.12 -15.85
C GLY A 154 6.60 7.00 -15.39
N THR A 155 6.37 6.65 -14.12
CA THR A 155 5.05 6.65 -13.49
C THR A 155 5.10 7.36 -12.14
N ASN A 156 3.94 7.51 -11.48
CA ASN A 156 3.84 8.07 -10.13
C ASN A 156 4.22 7.06 -9.03
N LEU A 157 4.77 5.89 -9.37
CA LEU A 157 5.04 4.83 -8.39
C LEU A 157 6.04 5.25 -7.30
N LEU A 158 7.10 6.01 -7.66
CA LEU A 158 8.04 6.53 -6.65
C LEU A 158 7.37 7.51 -5.69
N TYR A 159 6.45 8.36 -6.19
CA TYR A 159 5.67 9.28 -5.36
C TYR A 159 4.81 8.51 -4.34
N TYR A 160 4.10 7.47 -4.77
CA TYR A 160 3.31 6.64 -3.86
C TYR A 160 4.16 5.83 -2.88
N GLY A 161 5.38 5.45 -3.26
CA GLY A 161 6.29 4.70 -2.38
C GLY A 161 7.01 5.55 -1.32
N VAL A 162 7.04 6.88 -1.48
CA VAL A 162 7.86 7.76 -0.63
C VAL A 162 7.10 8.94 -0.04
N MET A 163 6.24 9.60 -0.82
CA MET A 163 5.49 10.78 -0.39
C MET A 163 4.11 10.38 0.15
N ALA A 164 3.42 9.51 -0.58
CA ALA A 164 2.04 9.09 -0.29
C ALA A 164 1.96 7.63 0.18
N CYS A 165 2.77 7.28 1.18
CA CYS A 165 3.01 5.91 1.63
C CYS A 165 1.78 5.18 2.19
N SER A 166 0.75 5.90 2.65
CA SER A 166 -0.48 5.30 3.21
C SER A 166 -1.53 4.98 2.14
N ILE A 167 -1.33 5.40 0.89
CA ILE A 167 -2.30 5.18 -0.20
C ILE A 167 -2.11 3.78 -0.81
N SER A 168 -3.22 3.14 -1.19
CA SER A 168 -3.30 1.78 -1.75
C SER A 168 -2.36 1.51 -2.95
N HIS A 169 -2.11 2.48 -3.83
CA HIS A 169 -1.41 2.29 -5.12
C HIS A 169 -0.11 1.46 -5.05
N VAL A 170 0.79 1.75 -4.10
CA VAL A 170 2.08 1.03 -3.98
C VAL A 170 1.89 -0.40 -3.49
N TYR A 171 0.92 -0.62 -2.61
CA TYR A 171 0.55 -1.94 -2.09
C TYR A 171 -0.10 -2.78 -3.18
N SER A 172 -1.04 -2.21 -3.92
CA SER A 172 -1.71 -2.86 -5.05
C SER A 172 -0.71 -3.23 -6.15
N PHE A 173 0.24 -2.35 -6.48
CA PHE A 173 1.33 -2.67 -7.41
C PHE A 173 2.14 -3.90 -6.94
N GLY A 174 2.56 -3.92 -5.67
CA GLY A 174 3.29 -5.04 -5.08
C GLY A 174 2.49 -6.35 -5.14
N ALA A 175 1.22 -6.30 -4.73
CA ALA A 175 0.33 -7.47 -4.72
C ALA A 175 0.05 -8.01 -6.14
N ILE A 176 -0.26 -7.13 -7.11
CA ILE A 176 -0.52 -7.51 -8.51
C ILE A 176 0.74 -8.11 -9.15
N ALA A 177 1.91 -7.51 -8.94
CA ALA A 177 3.16 -8.03 -9.47
C ALA A 177 3.49 -9.42 -8.90
N CYS A 178 3.24 -9.63 -7.60
CA CYS A 178 3.35 -10.95 -6.98
C CYS A 178 2.34 -11.94 -7.58
N PHE A 179 1.09 -11.52 -7.74
CA PHE A 179 0.02 -12.34 -8.30
C PHE A 179 0.37 -12.80 -9.71
N ALA A 180 0.79 -11.88 -10.59
CA ALA A 180 1.19 -12.20 -11.95
C ALA A 180 2.36 -13.20 -12.01
N LEU A 181 3.35 -13.05 -11.12
CA LEU A 181 4.46 -13.99 -11.01
C LEU A 181 3.98 -15.38 -10.56
N VAL A 182 3.12 -15.44 -9.55
CA VAL A 182 2.59 -16.70 -9.00
C VAL A 182 1.71 -17.41 -10.02
N VAL A 183 0.84 -16.69 -10.73
CA VAL A 183 0.01 -17.25 -11.81
C VAL A 183 0.90 -17.82 -12.91
N LYS A 184 1.94 -17.08 -13.34
CA LYS A 184 2.87 -17.60 -14.36
C LYS A 184 3.56 -18.89 -13.90
N LYS A 185 3.92 -18.99 -12.61
CA LYS A 185 4.50 -20.22 -12.03
C LYS A 185 3.48 -21.34 -11.89
N LEU A 186 2.23 -21.04 -11.55
CA LEU A 186 1.15 -22.01 -11.50
C LEU A 186 0.94 -22.66 -12.88
N LEU A 187 0.91 -21.84 -13.94
CA LEU A 187 0.72 -22.30 -15.31
C LEU A 187 1.91 -23.09 -15.87
N THR A 188 3.10 -22.99 -15.30
CA THR A 188 4.30 -23.70 -15.78
C THR A 188 4.71 -24.88 -14.90
N GLN A 189 4.45 -24.82 -13.59
CA GLN A 189 4.87 -25.84 -12.61
C GLN A 189 3.71 -26.64 -12.05
N HIS A 190 2.44 -26.23 -12.27
CA HIS A 190 1.21 -26.91 -11.87
C HIS A 190 1.10 -27.30 -10.38
N HIS A 191 1.80 -26.59 -9.49
CA HIS A 191 1.77 -26.90 -8.06
C HIS A 191 0.64 -26.14 -7.33
N GLN A 192 -0.21 -26.88 -6.61
CA GLN A 192 -1.39 -26.35 -5.88
C GLN A 192 -1.06 -25.20 -4.89
N LYS A 193 0.15 -25.13 -4.33
CA LYS A 193 0.57 -24.02 -3.46
C LYS A 193 0.42 -22.65 -4.11
N TYR A 194 0.64 -22.57 -5.42
CA TYR A 194 0.51 -21.30 -6.15
C TYR A 194 -0.95 -20.87 -6.30
N LEU A 195 -1.91 -21.79 -6.26
CA LEU A 195 -3.34 -21.47 -6.27
C LEU A 195 -3.74 -20.75 -4.97
N TYR A 196 -3.34 -21.28 -3.81
CA TYR A 196 -3.63 -20.66 -2.52
C TYR A 196 -3.00 -19.28 -2.39
N ILE A 197 -1.74 -19.13 -2.81
CA ILE A 197 -1.05 -17.83 -2.79
C ILE A 197 -1.75 -16.83 -3.73
N ALA A 198 -2.17 -17.26 -4.93
CA ALA A 198 -2.89 -16.40 -5.86
C ALA A 198 -4.24 -15.93 -5.29
N ALA A 199 -4.98 -16.82 -4.62
CA ALA A 199 -6.24 -16.49 -3.97
C ALA A 199 -6.07 -15.46 -2.85
N VAL A 200 -5.03 -15.59 -2.01
CA VAL A 200 -4.75 -14.60 -0.96
C VAL A 200 -4.41 -13.23 -1.56
N LEU A 201 -3.56 -13.20 -2.61
CA LEU A 201 -3.14 -11.95 -3.23
C LEU A 201 -4.28 -11.20 -3.92
N ILE A 202 -5.22 -11.91 -4.55
CA ILE A 202 -6.37 -11.25 -5.20
C ILE A 202 -7.34 -10.66 -4.17
N CYS A 203 -7.58 -11.36 -3.06
CA CYS A 203 -8.39 -10.84 -1.95
C CYS A 203 -7.74 -9.61 -1.29
N ALA A 204 -6.42 -9.64 -1.08
CA ALA A 204 -5.70 -8.50 -0.51
C ALA A 204 -5.66 -7.27 -1.42
N ASN A 205 -5.84 -7.45 -2.73
CA ASN A 205 -5.80 -6.38 -3.72
C ASN A 205 -7.17 -5.70 -3.95
N HIS A 206 -8.20 -6.02 -3.16
CA HIS A 206 -9.49 -5.35 -3.23
C HIS A 206 -9.38 -3.96 -2.57
N THR A 207 -8.86 -3.00 -3.33
CA THR A 207 -8.65 -1.60 -2.92
C THR A 207 -9.50 -0.70 -3.82
N GLY A 208 -10.71 -0.38 -3.37
CA GLY A 208 -11.65 0.51 -4.04
C GLY A 208 -12.59 1.13 -3.01
N GLN A 209 -13.41 2.10 -3.42
CA GLN A 209 -14.49 2.61 -2.59
C GLN A 209 -15.69 1.68 -2.73
N ALA A 210 -16.18 1.12 -1.62
CA ALA A 210 -17.27 0.15 -1.64
C ALA A 210 -18.65 0.80 -1.88
N ILE A 211 -18.80 2.09 -1.55
CA ILE A 211 -20.10 2.75 -1.33
C ILE A 211 -20.38 3.87 -2.36
N GLU A 212 -19.89 3.73 -3.60
CA GLU A 212 -20.18 4.70 -4.66
C GLU A 212 -21.12 4.14 -5.75
N TRP A 213 -21.36 2.82 -5.78
CA TRP A 213 -22.22 2.18 -6.78
C TRP A 213 -23.73 2.37 -6.55
N ASP A 214 -24.18 2.44 -5.29
CA ASP A 214 -25.60 2.61 -4.97
C ASP A 214 -26.09 4.05 -5.16
N ARG A 215 -25.20 5.05 -5.06
CA ARG A 215 -25.60 6.46 -5.17
C ARG A 215 -25.85 6.94 -6.61
N TYR A 216 -25.30 6.23 -7.60
CA TYR A 216 -25.54 6.54 -9.01
C TYR A 216 -26.87 6.01 -9.55
N HIS A 217 -27.55 5.13 -8.81
CA HIS A 217 -28.85 4.57 -9.23
C HIS A 217 -30.05 5.32 -8.64
N ASP A 218 -29.84 6.17 -7.63
CA ASP A 218 -30.91 6.97 -7.01
C ASP A 218 -30.91 8.45 -7.46
N ASP A 219 -29.86 8.93 -8.13
CA ASP A 219 -29.74 10.34 -8.49
C ASP A 219 -29.87 10.56 -10.00
N SER A 220 -31.10 10.39 -10.51
CA SER A 220 -31.50 10.87 -11.85
C SER A 220 -31.63 12.40 -11.94
N SER A 221 -30.99 13.15 -11.05
CA SER A 221 -31.13 14.62 -10.90
C SER A 221 -29.87 15.43 -11.24
N PHE A 222 -28.83 14.84 -11.82
CA PHE A 222 -27.70 15.62 -12.32
C PHE A 222 -28.00 16.24 -13.69
N GLY A 223 -28.70 17.38 -13.66
CA GLY A 223 -28.76 18.32 -14.76
C GLY A 223 -27.38 18.97 -14.97
N TRP A 224 -26.95 19.03 -16.22
CA TRP A 224 -25.79 19.82 -16.65
C TRP A 224 -26.04 21.31 -16.38
N GLN A 225 -25.23 21.91 -15.52
CA GLN A 225 -24.94 23.35 -15.50
C GLN A 225 -23.45 23.55 -15.27
#